data_AF-A0A1G0ME07-F1
#
_entry.id   AF-A0A1G0ME07-F1
#
_cell.length_a   1.000
_cell.length_b   1.000
_cell.length_c   1.000
_cell.angle_alpha   90.00
_cell.angle_beta   90.00
_cell.angle_gamma   90.00
#
_symmetry.space_group_name_H-M   'P 1'
#
loop_
_entity.id
_entity.type
_entity.pdbx_description
1 polymer ?
#
loop_
_entity_poly.entity_id
_entity_poly.type
_entity_poly.pdbx_seq_one_letter_code
_entity_poly.pdbx_strand_id
1 'polypeptide(L)' 'MVAPAHLDRSLRPGLVFMTLHFQDDVTTNVLTVDYTDPKSGTAEFKACAVRVEPVAYPD' A
#
# COMPACT_ATOMS: atom_id res chain seq x y z
N MET A 1 6.45 -7.02 -3.39
CA MET A 1 5.86 -7.73 -2.22
C MET A 1 4.60 -8.45 -2.67
N VAL A 2 4.20 -9.50 -1.97
CA VAL A 2 2.92 -10.21 -2.17
C VAL A 2 2.03 -9.95 -0.96
N ALA A 3 0.73 -9.76 -1.18
CA ALA A 3 -0.26 -9.60 -0.12
C ALA A 3 -1.59 -10.22 -0.56
N PRO A 4 -2.41 -10.71 0.39
CA PRO A 4 -3.79 -11.09 0.11
C PRO A 4 -4.57 -9.90 -0.48
N ALA A 5 -5.42 -10.18 -1.47
CA ALA A 5 -6.25 -9.17 -2.11
C ALA A 5 -7.73 -9.39 -1.76
N HIS A 6 -8.43 -8.30 -1.46
CA HIS A 6 -9.88 -8.27 -1.31
C HIS A 6 -10.47 -7.24 -2.27
N LEU A 7 -11.53 -7.62 -3.00
CA LEU A 7 -12.22 -6.74 -3.93
C LEU A 7 -13.41 -6.08 -3.25
N ASP A 8 -13.30 -4.78 -2.97
CA ASP A 8 -14.38 -3.98 -2.42
C ASP A 8 -14.94 -3.02 -3.49
N ARG A 9 -16.23 -3.17 -3.82
CA ARG A 9 -16.92 -2.35 -4.83
C ARG A 9 -17.22 -0.93 -4.37
N SER A 10 -17.11 -0.64 -3.07
CA SER A 10 -17.27 0.71 -2.52
C SER A 10 -16.03 1.59 -2.70
N LEU A 11 -14.86 0.98 -2.96
CA LEU A 11 -13.64 1.71 -3.27
C LEU A 11 -13.73 2.38 -4.64
N ARG A 12 -13.16 3.59 -4.73
CA ARG A 12 -13.06 4.30 -6.01
C ARG A 12 -12.18 3.50 -6.98
N PRO A 13 -12.55 3.38 -8.27
CA PRO A 13 -11.70 2.75 -9.27
C PRO A 13 -10.31 3.39 -9.32
N GLY A 14 -9.27 2.55 -9.41
CA GLY A 14 -7.87 2.99 -9.42
C GLY A 14 -7.26 3.23 -8.02
N LEU A 15 -8.01 2.98 -6.94
CA LEU A 15 -7.50 3.09 -5.57
C LEU A 15 -7.19 1.71 -4.99
N VAL A 16 -6.06 1.61 -4.30
CA VAL A 16 -5.71 0.48 -3.42
C VAL A 16 -5.61 1.02 -2.00
N PHE A 17 -6.14 0.26 -1.05
CA PHE A 17 -5.98 0.53 0.38
C PHE A 17 -5.18 -0.61 1.02
N MET A 18 -4.20 -0.26 1.85
CA MET A 18 -3.41 -1.20 2.63
C MET A 18 -3.26 -0.68 4.05
N THR A 19 -3.21 -1.59 5.02
CA THR A 19 -2.97 -1.25 6.42
C THR A 19 -1.50 -1.48 6.78
N LEU A 20 -0.99 -0.72 7.75
CA LEU A 20 0.40 -0.82 8.22
C LEU A 20 0.55 -1.55 9.56
N HIS A 21 -0.56 -2.03 10.14
CA HIS A 21 -0.57 -2.60 11.49
C HIS A 21 0.00 -4.03 11.60
N PHE A 22 0.13 -4.75 10.49
CA PHE A 22 0.53 -6.17 10.46
C PHE A 22 1.88 -6.35 9.77
N GLN A 23 2.94 -5.80 10.38
CA GLN A 23 4.25 -5.72 9.74
C GLN A 23 4.94 -7.08 9.55
N ASP A 24 4.62 -8.05 10.41
CA ASP A 24 5.13 -9.42 10.35
C ASP A 24 4.54 -10.22 9.18
N ASP A 25 3.31 -9.87 8.76
CA ASP A 25 2.65 -10.50 7.62
C ASP A 25 2.99 -9.78 6.31
N VAL A 26 2.86 -8.45 6.30
CA VAL A 26 2.95 -7.63 5.10
C VAL A 26 3.59 -6.28 5.44
N THR A 27 4.81 -6.06 4.95
CA THR A 27 5.57 -4.83 5.21
C THR A 27 5.11 -3.66 4.32
N THR A 28 3.86 -3.20 4.47
CA THR A 28 3.22 -2.18 3.60
C THR A 28 4.06 -0.91 3.38
N ASN A 29 4.74 -0.42 4.43
CA ASN A 29 5.49 0.84 4.36
C ASN A 29 6.71 0.80 3.43
N VAL A 30 7.14 -0.37 2.93
CA VAL A 30 8.19 -0.42 1.88
C VAL A 30 7.72 0.17 0.56
N LEU A 31 6.40 0.28 0.35
CA LEU A 31 5.83 0.96 -0.81
C LEU A 31 5.78 2.47 -0.61
N THR A 32 5.86 2.97 0.62
CA THR A 32 5.75 4.40 0.89
C THR A 32 6.91 5.16 0.26
N VAL A 33 6.62 6.33 -0.32
CA VAL A 33 7.64 7.19 -0.91
C VAL A 33 8.44 7.90 0.17
N ASP A 34 9.73 8.14 -0.10
CA ASP A 34 10.58 8.96 0.76
C ASP A 34 10.29 10.45 0.53
N TYR A 35 9.10 10.86 0.96
CA TYR A 35 8.66 12.25 0.95
C TYR A 35 8.10 12.63 2.31
N THR A 36 8.50 13.81 2.76
CA THR A 36 8.09 14.39 4.03
C THR A 36 7.67 15.83 3.80
N ASP A 37 6.55 16.24 4.40
CA ASP A 37 6.09 17.63 4.35
C ASP A 37 7.14 18.57 4.98
N PRO A 38 7.66 19.58 4.24
CA PRO A 38 8.76 20.42 4.71
C PRO A 38 8.41 21.31 5.90
N LYS A 39 7.12 21.50 6.19
CA LYS A 39 6.67 22.35 7.30
C LYS A 39 6.54 21.57 8.61
N SER A 40 5.95 20.38 8.56
CA SER A 40 5.57 19.59 9.74
C SER A 40 6.48 18.38 9.99
N GLY A 41 7.25 17.94 9.01
CA GLY A 41 8.00 16.69 9.12
C GLY A 41 7.13 15.43 8.97
N THR A 42 5.89 15.56 8.50
CA THR A 42 4.97 14.41 8.34
C THR A 42 5.26 13.65 7.05
N ALA A 43 5.46 12.33 7.14
CA ALA A 43 5.66 11.45 5.98
C ALA A 43 4.39 11.22 5.15
N GLU A 44 4.58 11.04 3.85
CA GLU A 44 3.51 10.78 2.88
C GLU A 44 3.14 9.29 2.79
N PHE A 45 2.21 8.86 3.64
CA PHE A 45 1.69 7.48 3.64
C PHE A 45 0.46 7.26 2.76
N LYS A 46 -0.18 8.32 2.27
CA LYS A 46 -1.54 8.28 1.71
C LYS A 46 -1.54 8.31 0.18
N ALA A 47 -0.43 8.72 -0.43
CA ALA A 47 -0.24 8.73 -1.87
C ALA A 47 1.04 7.99 -2.29
N CYS A 48 0.87 6.84 -2.93
CA CYS A 48 1.94 6.15 -3.65
C CYS A 48 1.40 5.51 -4.93
N ALA A 49 2.10 5.72 -6.04
CA ALA A 49 1.80 5.03 -7.29
C ALA A 49 2.25 3.57 -7.20
N VAL A 50 1.33 2.64 -7.40
CA VAL A 50 1.59 1.20 -7.35
C VAL A 50 1.12 0.50 -8.61
N ARG A 51 1.72 -0.65 -8.91
CA ARG A 51 1.26 -1.57 -9.95
C ARG A 51 0.85 -2.88 -9.27
N VAL A 52 -0.39 -3.29 -9.47
CA VAL A 52 -0.92 -4.56 -8.94
C VAL A 52 -0.92 -5.60 -10.05
N GLU A 53 -0.34 -6.75 -9.77
CA GLU A 53 -0.29 -7.90 -10.67
C GLU A 53 -0.78 -9.14 -9.93
N PRO A 54 -1.58 -10.02 -10.56
CA PRO A 54 -1.94 -11.31 -9.98
C PRO A 54 -0.69 -12.16 -9.74
N VAL A 55 -0.65 -12.86 -8.61
CA VAL A 55 0.40 -13.82 -8.32
C VAL A 55 0.01 -15.17 -8.94
N ALA A 56 0.91 -15.74 -9.77
CA ALA A 56 0.65 -16.98 -10.49
C ALA A 56 0.58 -18.21 -9.55
N TYR A 57 1.39 -18.21 -8.49
CA TYR A 57 1.42 -19.25 -7.47
C TYR A 57 1.72 -18.59 -6.12
N PRO A 58 0.76 -18.54 -5.18
CA PRO A 58 1.06 -18.19 -3.81
C PRO A 58 1.72 -19.42 -3.17
N ASP A 59 3.00 -19.32 -2.82
CA ASP A 59 3.62 -20.29 -1.90
C ASP A 59 2.88 -20.29 -0.54
#